data_AF-A0A080MAH3-F1
#
_entry.id   AF-A0A080MAH3-F1
#
_cell.length_a   1.000
_cell.length_b   1.000
_cell.length_c   1.000
_cell.angle_alpha   90.00
_cell.angle_beta   90.00
_cell.angle_gamma   90.00
#
_symmetry.space_group_name_H-M   'P 1'
#
loop_
_entity.id
_entity.type
_entity.pdbx_description
1 polymer ?
#
loop_
_entity_poly.entity_id
_entity_poly.type
_entity_poly.pdbx_seq_one_letter_code
_entity_poly.pdbx_strand_id
1 'polypeptide(L)'
;MTTNHRRFFAAVAAGVADSALPGIALATTPRQAVVAAAWRGPNPGDPCFARALVADWETRNLDIRHAVPLPSRPHGLLPEADGGMLVVAARPGTWLIRCDAQGKVQQQVSLEESLARRFCGHVFVAANGEVLLTTETALLDRGNARRRLPFRPRRRADA
;
A
#
# COMPACT_ATOMS: atom_id res chain seq x y z
N MET A 1 50.48 22.78 35.55
CA MET A 1 49.24 23.21 34.87
C MET A 1 48.23 22.07 35.01
N THR A 2 47.43 22.07 36.07
CA THR A 2 46.50 20.96 36.38
C THR A 2 45.16 21.23 35.72
N THR A 3 44.91 20.57 34.60
CA THR A 3 43.60 20.58 33.93
C THR A 3 42.58 19.93 34.86
N ASN A 4 41.49 20.63 35.18
CA ASN A 4 40.46 20.13 36.09
C ASN A 4 39.47 19.27 35.29
N HIS A 5 39.72 17.96 35.23
CA HIS A 5 38.97 17.01 34.41
C HIS A 5 37.47 16.98 34.77
N ARG A 6 37.11 17.32 36.02
CA ARG A 6 35.71 17.40 36.49
C ARG A 6 34.90 18.51 35.80
N ARG A 7 35.55 19.60 35.39
CA ARG A 7 34.89 20.70 34.65
C ARG A 7 34.67 20.35 33.18
N PHE A 8 35.55 19.54 32.59
CA PHE A 8 35.43 19.09 31.21
C PHE A 8 34.26 18.10 31.03
N PHE A 9 34.10 17.13 31.94
CA PHE A 9 32.98 16.18 31.89
C PHE A 9 31.61 16.85 32.13
N ALA A 10 31.54 17.87 32.97
CA ALA A 10 30.29 18.61 33.20
C ALA A 10 29.83 19.40 31.95
N ALA A 11 30.78 19.94 31.16
CA ALA A 11 30.46 20.68 29.93
C ALA A 11 29.97 19.77 28.79
N VAL A 12 30.48 18.54 28.69
CA VAL A 12 30.01 17.57 27.69
C VAL A 12 28.62 17.03 28.01
N ALA A 13 28.29 16.80 29.29
CA ALA A 13 26.97 16.32 29.69
C ALA A 13 25.84 17.34 29.43
N ALA A 14 26.12 18.64 29.56
CA ALA A 14 25.15 19.69 29.26
C ALA A 14 24.86 19.84 27.75
N GLY A 15 25.84 19.58 26.89
CA GLY A 15 25.67 19.65 25.43
C GLY A 15 24.87 18.49 24.81
N VAL A 16 24.83 17.33 25.47
CA VAL A 16 24.07 16.15 24.97
C VAL A 16 22.59 16.23 25.37
N ALA A 17 22.26 16.88 26.49
CA ALA A 17 20.89 16.98 26.99
C ALA A 17 19.97 17.81 26.09
N ASP A 18 20.49 18.87 25.44
CA ASP A 18 19.70 19.74 24.57
C ASP A 18 19.30 19.07 23.24
N SER A 19 20.07 18.07 22.80
CA SER A 19 19.77 17.28 21.59
C SER A 19 18.82 16.10 21.82
N ALA A 20 18.46 15.81 23.08
CA ALA A 20 17.69 14.62 23.46
C ALA A 20 16.22 14.92 23.79
N LEU A 21 15.78 16.18 23.74
CA LEU A 21 14.36 16.50 23.88
C LEU A 21 13.63 16.08 22.60
N PRO A 22 12.69 15.11 22.65
CA PRO A 22 11.87 14.79 21.50
C PRO A 22 11.09 16.05 21.14
N GLY A 23 11.39 16.62 19.97
CA GLY A 23 10.60 17.73 19.43
C GLY A 23 9.14 17.31 19.39
N ILE A 24 8.27 18.08 20.05
CA ILE A 24 6.84 17.87 19.97
C ILE A 24 6.44 18.18 18.53
N ALA A 25 6.30 17.13 17.71
CA ALA A 25 5.75 17.25 16.38
C ALA A 25 4.25 17.53 16.52
N LEU A 26 3.84 18.78 16.28
CA LEU A 26 2.43 19.10 16.14
C LEU A 26 1.93 18.47 14.83
N ALA A 27 0.90 17.64 14.92
CA ALA A 27 0.25 17.08 13.75
C ALA A 27 -0.46 18.21 13.00
N THR A 28 0.07 18.61 11.85
CA THR A 28 -0.68 19.45 10.90
C THR A 28 -1.76 18.60 10.25
N THR A 29 -3.01 19.04 10.29
CA THR A 29 -4.08 18.41 9.51
C THR A 29 -3.74 18.57 8.03
N PRO A 30 -3.48 17.48 7.29
CA PRO A 30 -3.14 17.60 5.88
C PRO A 30 -4.35 18.14 5.13
N ARG A 31 -4.16 19.15 4.28
CA ARG A 31 -5.23 19.72 3.43
C ARG A 31 -5.90 18.65 2.56
N GLN A 32 -5.09 17.71 2.06
CA GLN A 32 -5.53 16.69 1.12
C GLN A 32 -5.16 15.29 1.59
N ALA A 33 -5.96 14.31 1.19
CA ALA A 33 -5.67 12.89 1.34
C ALA A 33 -5.90 12.14 0.03
N VAL A 34 -5.05 11.15 -0.25
CA VAL A 34 -5.26 10.22 -1.36
C VAL A 34 -5.94 8.96 -0.83
N VAL A 35 -7.10 8.63 -1.38
CA VAL A 35 -7.89 7.47 -0.98
C VAL A 35 -7.93 6.47 -2.14
N ALA A 36 -7.44 5.25 -1.90
CA ALA A 36 -7.67 4.15 -2.84
C ALA A 36 -9.10 3.64 -2.69
N ALA A 37 -9.82 3.55 -3.80
CA ALA A 37 -11.20 3.09 -3.82
C ALA A 37 -11.48 2.28 -5.09
N ALA A 38 -12.52 1.47 -5.06
CA ALA A 38 -12.97 0.73 -6.24
C ALA A 38 -14.49 0.67 -6.32
N TRP A 39 -15.00 0.84 -7.53
CA TRP A 39 -16.44 0.86 -7.80
C TRP A 39 -16.73 0.39 -9.22
N ARG A 40 -17.99 0.01 -9.45
CA ARG A 40 -18.54 -0.16 -10.79
C ARG A 40 -19.01 1.20 -11.30
N GLY A 41 -18.88 1.45 -12.61
CA GLY A 41 -19.51 2.62 -13.22
C GLY A 41 -21.04 2.67 -12.97
N PRO A 42 -21.65 3.85 -13.14
CA PRO A 42 -23.03 4.11 -12.74
C PRO A 42 -24.09 3.33 -13.54
N ASN A 43 -23.76 2.82 -14.73
CA ASN A 43 -24.72 2.16 -15.60
C ASN A 43 -24.62 0.63 -15.53
N PRO A 44 -25.73 -0.08 -15.81
CA PRO A 44 -25.71 -1.53 -16.01
C PRO A 44 -24.69 -1.92 -17.08
N GLY A 45 -23.83 -2.90 -16.77
CA GLY A 45 -22.78 -3.37 -17.67
C GLY A 45 -21.47 -2.57 -17.62
N ASP A 46 -21.41 -1.46 -16.88
CA ASP A 46 -20.17 -0.70 -16.74
C ASP A 46 -19.06 -1.54 -16.09
N PRO A 47 -17.80 -1.32 -16.50
CA PRO A 47 -16.67 -2.03 -15.91
C PRO A 47 -16.46 -1.61 -14.44
N CYS A 48 -15.74 -2.46 -13.72
CA CYS A 48 -15.21 -2.11 -12.41
C CYS A 48 -13.91 -1.33 -12.59
N PHE A 49 -13.65 -0.39 -11.67
CA PHE A 49 -12.43 0.41 -11.66
C PHE A 49 -11.77 0.35 -10.28
N ALA A 50 -10.44 0.38 -10.25
CA ALA A 50 -9.67 0.83 -9.09
C ALA A 50 -9.21 2.27 -9.34
N ARG A 51 -9.36 3.15 -8.36
CA ARG A 51 -9.07 4.58 -8.52
C ARG A 51 -8.36 5.13 -7.29
N ALA A 52 -7.50 6.10 -7.52
CA ALA A 52 -7.06 7.02 -6.48
C ALA A 52 -7.96 8.26 -6.53
N LEU A 53 -8.55 8.59 -5.39
CA LEU A 53 -9.33 9.80 -5.17
C LEU A 53 -8.48 10.80 -4.40
N VAL A 54 -8.56 12.09 -4.75
CA VAL A 54 -8.00 13.18 -3.93
C VAL A 54 -9.15 13.83 -3.18
N ALA A 55 -9.15 13.68 -1.86
CA ALA A 55 -10.04 14.42 -0.98
C ALA A 55 -9.34 15.74 -0.61
N ASP A 56 -9.97 16.88 -0.87
CA ASP A 56 -9.51 18.20 -0.42
C ASP A 56 -10.49 18.73 0.63
N TRP A 57 -10.00 18.93 1.85
CA TRP A 57 -10.85 19.32 2.97
C TRP A 57 -11.22 20.80 2.96
N GLU A 58 -10.43 21.65 2.30
CA GLU A 58 -10.75 23.08 2.20
C GLU A 58 -11.88 23.29 1.20
N THR A 59 -11.78 22.67 0.02
CA THR A 59 -12.81 22.81 -1.03
C THR A 59 -13.98 21.85 -0.84
N ARG A 60 -13.85 20.87 0.05
CA ARG A 60 -14.82 19.78 0.31
C ARG A 60 -15.13 18.96 -0.94
N ASN A 61 -14.14 18.82 -1.82
CA ASN A 61 -14.27 18.06 -3.05
C ASN A 61 -13.53 16.72 -2.98
N LEU A 62 -14.01 15.80 -3.82
CA LEU A 62 -13.40 14.49 -4.03
C LEU A 62 -13.20 14.27 -5.53
N ASP A 63 -11.96 14.41 -5.99
CA ASP A 63 -11.62 14.32 -7.40
C ASP A 63 -10.99 12.97 -7.74
N ILE A 64 -11.25 12.50 -8.96
CA ILE A 64 -10.64 11.27 -9.46
C ILE A 64 -9.26 11.62 -10.01
N ARG A 65 -8.19 11.14 -9.34
CA ARG A 65 -6.82 11.32 -9.81
C ARG A 65 -6.51 10.45 -11.03
N HIS A 66 -6.89 9.18 -10.95
CA HIS A 66 -6.75 8.22 -12.05
C HIS A 66 -7.71 7.05 -11.86
N ALA A 67 -7.98 6.32 -12.94
CA ALA A 67 -8.86 5.16 -12.97
C ALA A 67 -8.20 4.02 -13.75
N VAL A 68 -8.16 2.83 -13.16
CA VAL A 68 -7.66 1.61 -13.81
C VAL A 68 -8.84 0.67 -14.03
N PRO A 69 -9.19 0.32 -15.27
CA PRO A 69 -10.23 -0.66 -15.53
C PRO A 69 -9.79 -2.03 -15.00
N LEU A 70 -10.72 -2.76 -14.39
CA LEU A 70 -10.47 -4.06 -13.78
C LEU A 70 -11.16 -5.17 -14.57
N PRO A 71 -10.58 -6.39 -14.62
CA PRO A 71 -11.18 -7.52 -15.33
C PRO A 71 -12.56 -7.90 -14.80
N SER A 72 -12.76 -7.78 -13.48
CA SER A 72 -14.04 -8.04 -12.82
C SER A 72 -14.11 -7.31 -11.48
N ARG A 73 -15.09 -7.64 -10.63
CA ARG A 73 -15.29 -6.98 -9.33
C ARG A 73 -14.06 -7.18 -8.42
N PRO A 74 -13.46 -6.11 -7.87
CA PRO A 74 -12.41 -6.21 -6.86
C PRO A 74 -12.97 -6.54 -5.48
N HIS A 75 -12.09 -6.92 -4.55
CA HIS A 75 -12.42 -7.09 -3.12
C HIS A 75 -11.42 -6.40 -2.22
N GLY A 76 -10.13 -6.68 -2.40
CA GLY A 76 -9.06 -6.09 -1.60
C GLY A 76 -8.36 -4.96 -2.35
N LEU A 77 -8.17 -3.84 -1.66
CA LEU A 77 -7.30 -2.74 -2.06
C LEU A 77 -6.22 -2.59 -0.99
N LEU A 78 -4.97 -2.52 -1.42
CA LEU A 78 -3.86 -2.22 -0.53
C LEU A 78 -3.08 -1.03 -1.11
N PRO A 79 -3.24 0.18 -0.53
CA PRO A 79 -2.41 1.33 -0.89
C PRO A 79 -0.94 1.05 -0.62
N GLU A 80 -0.07 1.54 -1.50
CA GLU A 80 1.38 1.49 -1.33
C GLU A 80 1.93 2.89 -0.99
N ALA A 81 3.08 2.93 -0.32
CA ALA A 81 3.67 4.17 0.19
C ALA A 81 4.01 5.21 -0.90
N ASP A 82 4.22 4.77 -2.14
CA ASP A 82 4.51 5.64 -3.28
C ASP A 82 3.25 6.15 -4.00
N GLY A 83 2.06 5.88 -3.45
CA GLY A 83 0.77 6.26 -4.04
C GLY A 83 0.22 5.26 -5.05
N GLY A 84 0.94 4.16 -5.33
CA GLY A 84 0.40 3.02 -6.06
C GLY A 84 -0.57 2.21 -5.21
N MET A 85 -1.10 1.14 -5.79
CA MET A 85 -1.93 0.19 -5.05
C MET A 85 -1.89 -1.21 -5.66
N LEU A 86 -2.16 -2.19 -4.80
CA LEU A 86 -2.51 -3.55 -5.18
C LEU A 86 -4.01 -3.72 -5.13
N VAL A 87 -4.55 -4.41 -6.13
CA VAL A 87 -5.97 -4.69 -6.30
C VAL A 87 -6.13 -6.17 -6.55
N VAL A 88 -7.03 -6.83 -5.82
CA VAL A 88 -7.28 -8.27 -5.98
C VAL A 88 -8.75 -8.55 -6.22
N ALA A 89 -9.01 -9.52 -7.10
CA ALA A 89 -10.32 -10.00 -7.48
C ALA A 89 -11.19 -10.41 -6.28
N ALA A 90 -12.49 -10.20 -6.41
CA ALA A 90 -13.46 -10.80 -5.50
C ALA A 90 -13.46 -12.32 -5.59
N ARG A 91 -13.63 -12.96 -4.42
CA ARG A 91 -13.64 -14.42 -4.26
C ARG A 91 -14.84 -15.07 -4.98
N PRO A 92 -14.64 -16.20 -5.67
CA PRO A 92 -13.37 -16.78 -6.08
C PRO A 92 -12.74 -15.99 -7.25
N GLY A 93 -11.53 -15.46 -7.03
CA GLY A 93 -10.88 -14.55 -7.97
C GLY A 93 -9.71 -15.17 -8.73
N THR A 94 -9.44 -14.67 -9.94
CA THR A 94 -8.33 -15.16 -10.78
C THR A 94 -7.24 -14.12 -11.01
N TRP A 95 -7.41 -12.88 -10.56
CA TRP A 95 -6.46 -11.82 -10.89
C TRP A 95 -6.03 -11.01 -9.66
N LEU A 96 -4.80 -10.51 -9.74
CA LEU A 96 -4.21 -9.53 -8.84
C LEU A 96 -3.40 -8.56 -9.69
N ILE A 97 -3.64 -7.27 -9.53
CA ILE A 97 -3.03 -6.19 -10.31
C ILE A 97 -2.31 -5.23 -9.36
N ARG A 98 -1.15 -4.74 -9.78
CA ARG A 98 -0.43 -3.62 -9.15
C ARG A 98 -0.40 -2.46 -10.11
N CYS A 99 -0.83 -1.27 -9.68
CA CYS A 99 -0.66 -0.03 -10.42
C CYS A 99 0.21 0.98 -9.66
N ASP A 100 0.81 1.92 -10.38
CA ASP A 100 1.52 3.07 -9.79
C ASP A 100 0.60 4.25 -9.50
N ALA A 101 1.18 5.33 -8.94
CA ALA A 101 0.47 6.54 -8.56
C ALA A 101 -0.17 7.32 -9.73
N GLN A 102 0.13 6.92 -10.97
CA GLN A 102 -0.43 7.46 -12.20
C GLN A 102 -1.49 6.51 -12.79
N GLY A 103 -1.77 5.39 -12.14
CA GLY A 103 -2.73 4.39 -12.61
C GLY A 103 -2.18 3.47 -13.69
N LYS A 104 -0.88 3.48 -13.97
CA LYS A 104 -0.29 2.53 -14.92
C LYS A 104 -0.14 1.17 -14.26
N VAL A 105 -0.61 0.12 -14.94
CA VAL A 105 -0.42 -1.27 -14.51
C VAL A 105 1.06 -1.64 -14.62
N GLN A 106 1.66 -2.00 -13.49
CA GLN A 106 3.08 -2.34 -13.38
C GLN A 106 3.30 -3.85 -13.27
N GLN A 107 2.32 -4.58 -12.73
CA GLN A 107 2.36 -6.04 -12.61
C GLN A 107 0.94 -6.61 -12.60
N GLN A 108 0.77 -7.79 -13.17
CA GLN A 108 -0.45 -8.57 -13.09
C GLN A 108 -0.10 -10.04 -12.84
N VAL A 109 -0.86 -10.68 -11.96
CA VAL A 109 -0.84 -12.12 -11.72
C VAL A 109 -2.19 -12.68 -12.12
N SER A 110 -2.18 -13.72 -12.96
CA SER A 110 -3.38 -14.44 -13.38
C SER A 110 -3.35 -15.89 -12.87
N LEU A 111 -4.51 -16.38 -12.45
CA LEU A 111 -4.82 -17.77 -12.12
C LEU A 111 -5.95 -18.29 -13.02
N GLU A 112 -6.25 -17.62 -14.15
CA GLU A 112 -7.35 -18.03 -15.04
C GLU A 112 -7.20 -19.48 -15.52
N GLU A 113 -5.98 -19.86 -15.91
CA GLU A 113 -5.64 -21.23 -16.34
C GLU A 113 -5.54 -22.22 -15.18
N SER A 114 -5.51 -21.74 -13.92
CA SER A 114 -5.49 -22.62 -12.77
C SER A 114 -6.87 -23.25 -12.59
N LEU A 115 -6.98 -24.57 -12.72
CA LEU A 115 -8.21 -25.28 -12.37
C LEU A 115 -8.30 -25.58 -10.87
N ALA A 116 -7.20 -25.43 -10.14
CA ALA A 116 -7.09 -25.89 -8.76
C ALA A 116 -7.22 -24.78 -7.72
N ARG A 117 -7.04 -23.50 -8.06
CA ARG A 117 -6.91 -22.42 -7.05
C ARG A 117 -7.55 -21.09 -7.47
N ARG A 118 -8.02 -20.35 -6.47
CA ARG A 118 -8.61 -19.01 -6.63
C ARG A 118 -8.19 -18.10 -5.48
N PHE A 119 -7.98 -16.83 -5.76
CA PHE A 119 -7.76 -15.81 -4.73
C PHE A 119 -9.03 -15.60 -3.90
N CYS A 120 -8.85 -15.38 -2.59
CA CYS A 120 -9.96 -15.09 -1.69
C CYS A 120 -10.22 -13.59 -1.50
N GLY A 121 -9.49 -12.72 -2.20
CA GLY A 121 -9.73 -11.28 -2.24
C GLY A 121 -8.90 -10.42 -1.30
N HIS A 122 -7.92 -10.95 -0.58
CA HIS A 122 -7.04 -10.14 0.27
C HIS A 122 -5.58 -10.28 -0.14
N VAL A 123 -4.81 -9.19 0.00
CA VAL A 123 -3.38 -9.13 -0.29
C VAL A 123 -2.70 -8.22 0.71
N PHE A 124 -1.51 -8.60 1.17
CA PHE A 124 -0.63 -7.81 2.03
C PHE A 124 0.82 -7.93 1.56
N VAL A 125 1.60 -6.87 1.75
CA VAL A 125 3.06 -6.91 1.55
C VAL A 125 3.68 -7.48 2.83
N ALA A 126 4.57 -8.48 2.69
CA ALA A 126 5.32 -9.02 3.82
C ALA A 126 6.24 -7.94 4.42
N ALA A 127 6.64 -8.10 5.69
CA ALA A 127 7.44 -7.10 6.41
C ALA A 127 8.77 -6.73 5.73
N ASN A 128 9.38 -7.67 4.99
CA ASN A 128 10.60 -7.42 4.23
C ASN A 128 10.38 -6.62 2.93
N GLY A 129 9.13 -6.43 2.49
CA GLY A 129 8.81 -5.71 1.25
C GLY A 129 9.09 -6.50 -0.03
N GLU A 130 9.38 -7.80 0.05
CA GLU A 130 9.84 -8.60 -1.10
C GLU A 130 8.84 -9.64 -1.57
N VAL A 131 7.75 -9.84 -0.84
CA VAL A 131 6.77 -10.90 -1.10
C VAL A 131 5.36 -10.38 -0.85
N LEU A 132 4.43 -10.76 -1.73
CA LEU A 132 3.01 -10.62 -1.47
C LEU A 132 2.46 -11.88 -0.81
N LEU A 133 1.68 -11.68 0.24
CA LEU A 133 0.91 -12.70 0.92
C LEU A 133 -0.56 -12.54 0.54
N THR A 134 -1.15 -13.62 0.03
CA THR A 134 -2.56 -13.70 -0.29
C THR A 134 -3.12 -15.05 0.14
N THR A 135 -4.41 -15.08 0.41
CA THR A 135 -5.14 -16.30 0.74
C THR A 135 -5.75 -16.89 -0.54
N GLU A 136 -5.58 -18.19 -0.74
CA GLU A 136 -6.15 -18.93 -1.86
C GLU A 136 -7.06 -20.05 -1.35
N THR A 137 -8.16 -20.30 -2.05
CA THR A 137 -8.99 -21.49 -1.85
C THR A 137 -8.66 -22.50 -2.94
N ALA A 138 -8.41 -23.74 -2.53
CA ALA A 138 -8.31 -24.85 -3.45
C ALA A 138 -9.71 -25.28 -3.92
N LEU A 139 -9.87 -25.46 -5.23
CA LEU A 139 -11.11 -25.91 -5.86
C LEU A 139 -11.19 -27.43 -5.98
N LEU A 140 -10.04 -28.12 -5.99
CA LEU A 140 -9.94 -29.57 -6.18
C LEU A 140 -9.46 -30.34 -4.95
N ASP A 141 -9.21 -29.67 -3.82
CA ASP A 141 -8.89 -30.31 -2.55
C ASP A 141 -9.38 -29.44 -1.39
N ARG A 142 -10.01 -30.04 -0.37
CA ARG A 142 -10.62 -29.31 0.77
C ARG A 142 -9.57 -28.80 1.78
N GLY A 143 -8.55 -28.08 1.32
CA GLY A 143 -7.49 -27.53 2.16
C GLY A 143 -7.21 -26.06 1.87
N ASN A 144 -7.09 -25.24 2.92
CA ASN A 144 -6.62 -23.85 2.78
C ASN A 144 -5.13 -23.87 2.38
N ALA A 145 -4.79 -23.34 1.22
CA ALA A 145 -3.41 -23.21 0.77
C ALA A 145 -2.95 -21.75 0.92
N ARG A 146 -1.72 -21.55 1.42
CA ARG A 146 -1.04 -20.24 1.46
C ARG A 146 0.09 -20.25 0.44
N ARG A 147 0.23 -19.18 -0.35
CA ARG A 147 1.32 -19.04 -1.32
C ARG A 147 2.02 -17.69 -1.16
N ARG A 148 3.33 -17.70 -1.40
CA ARG A 148 4.15 -16.50 -1.61
C ARG A 148 4.24 -16.25 -3.11
N LEU A 149 3.78 -15.08 -3.56
CA LEU A 149 3.96 -14.68 -4.95
C LEU A 149 5.27 -13.88 -5.07
N PRO A 150 6.09 -14.14 -6.10
CA PRO A 150 7.27 -13.31 -6.35
C PRO A 150 6.81 -11.88 -6.58
N PHE A 151 7.35 -10.98 -5.76
CA PHE A 151 7.05 -9.56 -5.82
C PHE A 151 8.31 -8.83 -6.23
N ARG A 152 8.19 -7.96 -7.24
CA ARG A 152 9.29 -7.08 -7.59
C ARG A 152 9.22 -5.87 -6.65
N PRO A 153 10.17 -5.70 -5.71
CA PRO A 153 10.22 -4.48 -4.93
C PRO A 153 10.37 -3.29 -5.87
N ARG A 154 9.66 -2.20 -5.60
CA ARG A 154 9.97 -0.93 -6.28
C ARG A 154 11.29 -0.43 -5.73
N ARG A 155 12.18 0.04 -6.60
CA ARG A 155 13.36 0.80 -6.14
C ARG A 155 12.82 1.99 -5.37
N ARG A 156 13.26 2.18 -4.13
CA ARG A 156 13.02 3.46 -3.45
C ARG A 156 13.64 4.53 -4.36
N ALA A 157 12.87 5.56 -4.70
CA ALA A 157 13.51 6.79 -5.13
C ALA A 157 14.30 7.28 -3.92
N ASP A 158 15.61 7.46 -4.08
CA ASP A 158 16.45 8.04 -3.04
C ASP A 158 15.85 9.41 -2.69
N ALA A 159 15.60 9.62 -1.40
CA ALA A 159 15.00 10.83 -0.86
C ALA A 159 16.00 11.98 -0.83
#